data_AF-A0AAV5X8E9-F1
#
_entry.id   AF-A0AAV5X8E9-F1
#
_cell.length_a   1.000
_cell.length_b   1.000
_cell.length_c   1.000
_cell.angle_alpha   90.00
_cell.angle_beta   90.00
_cell.angle_gamma   90.00
#
_symmetry.space_group_name_H-M   'P 1'
#
loop_
_entity.id
_entity.type
_entity.pdbx_description
1 polymer ?
#
loop_
_entity_poly.entity_id
_entity_poly.type
_entity_poly.pdbx_seq_one_letter_code
_entity_poly.pdbx_strand_id
1 'polypeptide(L)'
;MDTEKSRSWAEFLLPLYAVALIYIYMRPEVLPQRTEEGPLGAVVVWSVWAVIGTLAGILAISGLVVAFYLLYSPIYLMQYGSRQFFAQRWGIVWTDAREVQFYWICLVVLCTLGGLALYDPFLAAIVFVMLAGVAPLFWRIACKYR
;
A
#
# COMPACT_ATOMS: atom_id res chain seq x y z
N MET A 1 -18.96 -18.46 -14.62
CA MET A 1 -19.46 -17.12 -14.24
C MET A 1 -19.00 -16.86 -12.81
N ASP A 2 -17.67 -16.95 -12.56
CA ASP A 2 -17.12 -17.21 -11.21
C ASP A 2 -15.82 -16.45 -10.90
N THR A 3 -15.32 -15.65 -11.85
CA THR A 3 -14.02 -14.96 -11.73
C THR A 3 -14.08 -13.68 -10.87
N GLU A 4 -15.27 -13.10 -10.66
CA GLU A 4 -15.42 -11.92 -9.79
C GLU A 4 -15.31 -12.26 -8.29
N LYS A 5 -15.75 -13.47 -7.89
CA LYS A 5 -15.76 -13.88 -6.47
C LYS A 5 -14.36 -14.19 -5.96
N SER A 6 -13.52 -14.79 -6.80
CA SER A 6 -12.12 -15.13 -6.47
C SER A 6 -11.24 -13.89 -6.27
N ARG A 7 -11.43 -12.81 -7.06
CA ARG A 7 -10.68 -11.55 -6.93
C ARG A 7 -10.90 -10.86 -5.59
N SER A 8 -12.11 -10.94 -5.02
CA SER A 8 -12.43 -10.23 -3.78
C SER A 8 -11.72 -10.83 -2.55
N TRP A 9 -11.41 -12.13 -2.53
CA TRP A 9 -10.69 -12.76 -1.40
C TRP A 9 -9.22 -12.37 -1.35
N ALA A 10 -8.55 -12.28 -2.50
CA ALA A 10 -7.16 -11.84 -2.59
C ALA A 10 -6.98 -10.38 -2.10
N GLU A 11 -8.00 -9.54 -2.29
CA GLU A 11 -8.02 -8.15 -1.82
C GLU A 11 -8.07 -8.02 -0.29
N PHE A 12 -8.67 -8.98 0.41
CA PHE A 12 -8.66 -9.04 1.89
C PHE A 12 -7.42 -9.73 2.45
N LEU A 13 -6.75 -10.55 1.63
CA LEU A 13 -5.59 -11.33 2.05
C LEU A 13 -4.35 -10.43 2.26
N LEU A 14 -4.15 -9.42 1.42
CA LEU A 14 -3.07 -8.43 1.58
C LEU A 14 -3.15 -7.59 2.87
N PRO A 15 -4.29 -6.98 3.24
CA PRO A 15 -4.38 -6.21 4.48
C PRO A 15 -4.30 -7.11 5.71
N LEU A 16 -4.88 -8.32 5.67
CA LEU A 16 -4.70 -9.32 6.73
C LEU A 16 -3.22 -9.68 6.89
N TYR A 17 -2.51 -9.85 5.78
CA TYR A 17 -1.09 -10.13 5.78
C TYR A 17 -0.24 -8.96 6.31
N ALA A 18 -0.57 -7.72 5.94
CA ALA A 18 0.11 -6.54 6.48
C ALA A 18 -0.01 -6.47 8.01
N VAL A 19 -1.20 -6.73 8.55
CA VAL A 19 -1.43 -6.81 10.00
C VAL A 19 -0.63 -7.95 10.62
N ALA A 20 -0.63 -9.14 10.00
CA ALA A 20 0.15 -10.28 10.48
C ALA A 20 1.66 -9.99 10.49
N LEU A 21 2.18 -9.28 9.49
CA LEU A 21 3.58 -8.91 9.39
C LEU A 21 3.97 -7.87 10.45
N ILE A 22 3.12 -6.89 10.71
CA ILE A 22 3.30 -5.94 11.83
C ILE A 22 3.28 -6.69 13.16
N TYR A 23 2.36 -7.64 13.35
CA TYR A 23 2.29 -8.46 14.56
C TYR A 23 3.56 -9.29 14.76
N ILE A 24 4.03 -9.98 13.72
CA ILE A 24 5.27 -10.76 13.73
C ILE A 24 6.48 -9.87 14.04
N TYR A 25 6.52 -8.66 13.46
CA TYR A 25 7.58 -7.70 13.73
C TYR A 25 7.61 -7.26 15.21
N MET A 26 6.43 -7.04 15.81
CA MET A 26 6.30 -6.67 17.23
C MET A 26 6.55 -7.85 18.19
N ARG A 27 6.35 -9.08 17.72
CA ARG A 27 6.44 -10.32 18.51
C ARG A 27 7.31 -11.34 17.76
N PRO A 28 8.62 -11.10 17.57
CA PRO A 28 9.48 -12.01 16.80
C PRO A 28 9.58 -13.42 17.42
N GLU A 29 9.22 -13.56 18.70
CA GLU A 29 9.16 -14.81 19.45
C GLU A 29 8.12 -15.82 18.92
N VAL A 30 7.13 -15.36 18.13
CA VAL A 30 6.11 -16.26 17.53
C VAL A 30 6.60 -16.99 16.29
N LEU A 31 7.75 -16.60 15.73
CA LEU A 31 8.31 -17.27 14.57
C LEU A 31 9.09 -18.52 14.99
N PRO A 32 9.03 -19.61 14.21
CA PRO A 32 9.87 -20.77 14.45
C PRO A 32 11.33 -20.34 14.33
N GLN A 33 12.00 -20.25 15.49
CA GLN A 33 13.44 -20.06 15.54
C GLN A 33 14.10 -21.39 15.19
N ARG A 34 15.37 -21.34 14.77
CA ARG A 34 16.15 -22.49 14.30
C ARG A 34 16.55 -23.43 15.46
N THR A 35 15.61 -23.72 16.35
CA THR A 35 15.79 -24.49 17.59
C THR A 35 15.37 -25.95 17.44
N GLU A 36 14.74 -26.36 16.34
CA GLU A 36 14.39 -27.77 16.11
C GLU A 36 15.59 -28.56 15.55
N GLU A 37 16.17 -29.41 16.39
CA GLU A 37 17.23 -30.35 16.04
C GLU A 37 16.67 -31.50 15.17
N GLY A 38 16.54 -31.27 13.85
CA GLY A 38 16.19 -32.33 12.90
C GLY A 38 16.07 -31.86 11.45
N PRO A 39 16.40 -32.71 10.45
CA PRO A 39 16.34 -32.34 9.03
C PRO A 39 14.91 -32.01 8.56
N LEU A 40 13.89 -32.63 9.16
CA LEU A 40 12.49 -32.33 8.87
C LEU A 40 12.05 -30.98 9.47
N GLY A 41 12.48 -30.65 10.69
CA GLY A 41 12.21 -29.36 11.31
C GLY A 41 12.81 -28.20 10.49
N ALA A 42 14.04 -28.38 10.00
CA ALA A 42 14.69 -27.39 9.13
C ALA A 42 13.89 -27.10 7.84
N VAL A 43 13.33 -28.13 7.18
CA VAL A 43 12.49 -27.96 5.98
C VAL A 43 11.22 -27.17 6.28
N VAL A 44 10.59 -27.45 7.43
CA VAL A 44 9.38 -26.72 7.86
C VAL A 44 9.70 -25.25 8.14
N VAL A 45 10.78 -24.96 8.85
CA VAL A 45 11.20 -23.56 9.12
C VAL A 45 11.47 -22.80 7.82
N TRP A 46 12.23 -23.38 6.89
CA TRP A 46 12.52 -22.74 5.61
C TRP A 46 11.27 -22.54 4.75
N SER A 47 10.32 -23.47 4.76
CA SER A 47 9.07 -23.30 4.00
C SER A 47 8.20 -22.17 4.57
N VAL A 48 8.10 -22.05 5.90
CA VAL A 48 7.42 -20.92 6.55
C VAL A 48 8.09 -19.59 6.20
N TRP A 49 9.42 -19.51 6.27
CA TRP A 49 10.16 -18.31 5.89
C TRP A 49 10.05 -17.98 4.40
N ALA A 50 9.98 -18.98 3.52
CA ALA A 50 9.76 -18.76 2.09
C ALA A 50 8.36 -18.17 1.83
N VAL A 51 7.33 -18.67 2.52
CA VAL A 51 5.97 -18.12 2.43
C VAL A 51 5.91 -16.68 2.96
N ILE A 52 6.52 -16.41 4.11
CA ILE A 52 6.61 -15.05 4.65
C ILE A 52 7.39 -14.13 3.69
N GLY A 53 8.53 -14.59 3.16
CA GLY A 53 9.34 -13.82 2.23
C GLY A 53 8.59 -13.47 0.94
N THR A 54 7.87 -14.42 0.35
CA THR A 54 7.07 -14.18 -0.87
C THR A 54 5.93 -13.19 -0.63
N LEU A 55 5.18 -13.37 0.46
CA LEU A 55 4.09 -12.45 0.80
C LEU A 55 4.61 -11.05 1.18
N ALA A 56 5.75 -10.98 1.86
CA ALA A 56 6.44 -9.71 2.14
C ALA A 56 6.88 -9.02 0.85
N GLY A 57 7.37 -9.78 -0.14
CA GLY A 57 7.70 -9.26 -1.46
C GLY A 57 6.49 -8.67 -2.19
N ILE A 58 5.34 -9.33 -2.15
CA ILE A 58 4.08 -8.81 -2.72
C ILE A 58 3.69 -7.50 -2.05
N LEU A 59 3.78 -7.44 -0.71
CA LEU A 59 3.49 -6.24 0.06
C LEU A 59 4.49 -5.11 -0.27
N ALA A 60 5.77 -5.44 -0.46
CA ALA A 60 6.81 -4.47 -0.84
C ALA A 60 6.56 -3.89 -2.23
N ILE A 61 6.15 -4.71 -3.22
CA ILE A 61 5.76 -4.23 -4.55
C ILE A 61 4.54 -3.31 -4.44
N SER A 62 3.54 -3.68 -3.63
CA SER A 62 2.36 -2.85 -3.41
C SER A 62 2.74 -1.51 -2.75
N GLY A 63 3.60 -1.54 -1.74
CA GLY A 63 4.15 -0.36 -1.10
C GLY A 63 4.93 0.53 -2.07
N LEU A 64 5.70 -0.06 -2.99
CA LEU A 64 6.42 0.70 -4.02
C LEU A 64 5.45 1.45 -4.95
N VAL A 65 4.35 0.82 -5.35
CA VAL A 65 3.31 1.48 -6.17
C VAL A 65 2.67 2.63 -5.38
N VAL A 66 2.33 2.43 -4.11
CA VAL A 66 1.80 3.50 -3.25
C VAL A 66 2.79 4.65 -3.12
N ALA A 67 4.07 4.35 -2.83
CA ALA A 67 5.12 5.33 -2.71
C ALA A 67 5.29 6.14 -4.00
N PHE A 68 5.24 5.47 -5.17
CA PHE A 68 5.28 6.14 -6.45
C PHE A 68 4.16 7.17 -6.59
N TYR A 69 2.90 6.81 -6.31
CA TYR A 69 1.78 7.75 -6.40
C TYR A 69 1.89 8.90 -5.39
N LEU A 70 2.31 8.62 -4.16
CA LEU A 70 2.51 9.64 -3.14
C LEU A 70 3.57 10.65 -3.57
N LEU A 71 4.75 10.17 -3.99
CA LEU A 71 5.87 11.03 -4.41
C LEU A 71 5.61 11.76 -5.73
N TYR A 72 4.84 11.14 -6.64
CA TYR A 72 4.46 11.76 -7.90
C TYR A 72 3.37 12.82 -7.74
N SER A 73 2.56 12.74 -6.67
CA SER A 73 1.45 13.68 -6.43
C SER A 73 1.81 15.17 -6.46
N PRO A 74 2.87 15.68 -5.79
CA PRO A 74 3.23 17.10 -5.87
C PRO A 74 3.60 17.53 -7.29
N ILE A 75 4.33 16.69 -8.03
CA ILE A 75 4.76 16.99 -9.41
C ILE A 75 3.54 17.09 -10.32
N TYR A 76 2.62 16.14 -10.21
CA TYR A 76 1.38 16.14 -10.98
C TYR A 76 0.52 17.38 -10.67
N LEU A 77 0.33 17.70 -9.39
CA LEU A 77 -0.47 18.85 -8.96
C LEU A 77 0.15 20.20 -9.34
N MET A 78 1.49 20.32 -9.38
CA MET A 78 2.14 21.54 -9.87
C MET A 78 1.83 21.77 -11.36
N GLN A 79 1.83 20.71 -12.16
CA GLN A 79 1.62 20.80 -13.61
C GLN A 79 0.14 20.97 -14.00
N TYR A 80 -0.77 20.29 -13.30
CA TYR A 80 -2.18 20.21 -13.67
C TYR A 80 -3.14 20.85 -12.66
N GLY A 81 -2.75 20.99 -11.39
CA GLY A 81 -3.59 21.55 -10.34
C GLY A 81 -3.90 23.04 -10.57
N SER A 82 -2.93 23.83 -11.01
CA SER A 82 -3.14 25.23 -11.39
C SER A 82 -4.10 25.36 -12.59
N ARG A 83 -4.00 24.44 -13.56
CA ARG A 83 -4.86 24.42 -14.75
C ARG A 83 -6.31 24.16 -14.42
N GLN A 84 -6.64 23.36 -13.40
CA GLN A 84 -8.03 23.22 -12.94
C GLN A 84 -8.62 24.51 -12.39
N PHE A 85 -7.86 25.26 -11.58
CA PHE A 85 -8.31 26.55 -11.04
C PHE A 85 -8.55 27.58 -12.15
N PHE A 86 -7.75 27.54 -13.23
CA PHE A 86 -7.90 28.46 -14.37
C PHE A 86 -8.82 27.95 -15.50
N ALA A 87 -9.10 26.65 -15.59
CA ALA A 87 -9.95 26.04 -16.63
C ALA A 87 -11.42 26.48 -16.53
N GLN A 88 -11.91 26.80 -15.33
CA GLN A 88 -13.24 27.40 -15.15
C GLN A 88 -13.40 28.74 -15.88
N ARG A 89 -12.30 29.43 -16.22
CA ARG A 89 -12.30 30.73 -16.90
C ARG A 89 -12.33 30.64 -18.43
N TRP A 90 -11.98 29.49 -19.02
CA TRP A 90 -11.81 29.33 -20.48
C TRP A 90 -12.53 28.12 -21.09
N GLY A 91 -13.31 27.36 -20.31
CA GLY A 91 -14.28 26.38 -20.83
C GLY A 91 -13.71 25.09 -21.43
N ILE A 92 -12.38 24.91 -21.45
CA ILE A 92 -11.74 23.71 -21.99
C ILE A 92 -11.07 22.93 -20.86
N VAL A 93 -11.79 21.95 -20.32
CA VAL A 93 -11.30 21.04 -19.29
C VAL A 93 -10.57 19.88 -19.97
N TRP A 94 -9.24 19.97 -20.08
CA TRP A 94 -8.39 18.89 -20.63
C TRP A 94 -8.01 17.81 -19.59
N THR A 95 -8.43 17.96 -18.33
CA THR A 95 -7.98 17.11 -17.22
C THR A 95 -9.16 16.66 -16.38
N ASP A 96 -9.30 15.35 -16.20
CA ASP A 96 -10.41 14.76 -15.45
C ASP A 96 -10.34 15.20 -13.98
N ALA A 97 -11.43 15.74 -13.46
CA ALA A 97 -11.46 16.30 -12.11
C ALA A 97 -11.23 15.25 -11.02
N ARG A 98 -11.59 13.99 -11.30
CA ARG A 98 -11.39 12.87 -10.38
C ARG A 98 -9.92 12.48 -10.24
N GLU A 99 -9.16 12.57 -11.33
CA GLU A 99 -7.73 12.27 -11.32
C GLU A 99 -6.98 13.28 -10.46
N VAL A 100 -7.31 14.57 -10.59
CA VAL A 100 -6.69 15.61 -9.76
C VAL A 100 -7.08 15.47 -8.28
N GLN A 101 -8.33 15.09 -7.99
CA GLN A 101 -8.77 14.78 -6.62
C GLN A 101 -7.99 13.61 -6.01
N PHE A 102 -7.73 12.54 -6.79
CA PHE A 102 -6.91 11.42 -6.34
C PHE A 102 -5.50 11.89 -5.93
N TYR A 103 -4.85 12.71 -6.76
CA TYR A 103 -3.52 13.23 -6.44
C TYR A 103 -3.54 14.20 -5.25
N TRP A 104 -4.61 14.97 -5.03
CA TRP A 104 -4.78 15.76 -3.79
C TRP A 104 -4.85 14.88 -2.55
N ILE A 105 -5.59 13.77 -2.60
CA ILE A 105 -5.64 12.80 -1.49
C ILE A 105 -4.25 12.22 -1.26
N CYS A 106 -3.53 11.82 -2.32
CA CYS A 106 -2.15 11.35 -2.21
C CYS A 106 -1.22 12.38 -1.57
N LEU A 107 -1.37 13.66 -1.91
CA LEU A 107 -0.56 14.72 -1.33
C LEU A 107 -0.85 14.89 0.18
N VAL A 108 -2.13 14.89 0.57
CA VAL A 108 -2.51 14.96 1.99
C VAL A 108 -1.95 13.75 2.74
N VAL A 109 -2.08 12.54 2.20
CA VAL A 109 -1.51 11.33 2.79
C VAL A 109 0.01 11.44 2.91
N LEU A 110 0.71 11.92 1.88
CA LEU A 110 2.16 12.15 1.91
C LEU A 110 2.54 13.14 3.00
N CYS A 111 1.84 14.26 3.13
CA CYS A 111 2.09 15.24 4.18
C CYS A 111 1.83 14.67 5.57
N THR A 112 0.75 13.90 5.76
CA THR A 112 0.46 13.26 7.05
C THR A 112 1.51 12.21 7.41
N LEU A 113 1.96 11.39 6.46
CA LEU A 113 3.05 10.43 6.66
C LEU A 113 4.38 11.13 6.94
N GLY A 114 4.68 12.21 6.22
CA GLY A 114 5.88 13.02 6.46
C GLY A 114 5.88 13.65 7.85
N GLY A 115 4.76 14.24 8.27
CA GLY A 115 4.59 14.78 9.62
C GLY A 115 4.70 13.68 10.70
N LEU A 116 4.08 12.53 10.46
CA LEU A 116 4.17 11.38 11.37
C LEU A 116 5.60 10.84 11.43
N ALA A 117 6.34 10.80 10.31
CA ALA A 117 7.73 10.34 10.27
C ALA A 117 8.69 11.25 11.04
N LEU A 118 8.40 12.56 11.09
CA LEU A 118 9.15 13.51 11.92
C LEU A 118 8.87 13.35 13.42
N TYR A 119 7.65 12.93 13.79
CA TYR A 119 7.25 12.70 15.18
C TYR A 119 7.71 11.33 15.69
N ASP A 120 7.35 10.28 14.96
CA ASP A 120 7.70 8.89 15.25
C ASP A 120 7.85 8.11 13.92
N PRO A 121 9.09 7.81 13.50
CA PRO A 121 9.36 7.12 12.24
C PRO A 121 8.82 5.69 12.24
N PHE A 122 8.65 5.07 13.40
CA PHE A 122 8.16 3.71 13.51
C PHE A 122 6.64 3.64 13.29
N LEU A 123 5.89 4.58 13.89
CA LEU A 123 4.46 4.72 13.61
C LEU A 123 4.20 5.05 12.14
N ALA A 124 5.03 5.91 11.52
CA ALA A 124 4.93 6.21 10.10
C ALA A 124 5.12 4.96 9.22
N ALA A 125 6.08 4.10 9.55
CA ALA A 125 6.29 2.84 8.85
C ALA A 125 5.08 1.89 8.97
N ILE A 126 4.50 1.77 10.17
CA ILE A 126 3.29 0.93 10.39
C ILE A 126 2.13 1.44 9.55
N VAL A 127 1.86 2.75 9.59
CA VAL A 127 0.77 3.36 8.81
C VAL A 127 1.01 3.17 7.31
N PHE A 128 2.24 3.33 6.85
CA PHE A 128 2.61 3.09 5.45
C PHE A 128 2.39 1.62 5.03
N VAL A 129 2.80 0.66 5.87
CA VAL A 129 2.59 -0.78 5.61
C VAL A 129 1.11 -1.13 5.55
N MET A 130 0.29 -0.53 6.42
CA MET A 130 -1.16 -0.68 6.39
C MET A 130 -1.77 -0.09 5.11
N LEU A 131 -1.31 1.09 4.68
CA LEU A 131 -1.74 1.71 3.42
C LEU A 131 -1.35 0.83 2.21
N ALA A 132 -0.15 0.25 2.22
CA ALA A 132 0.28 -0.70 1.19
C ALA A 132 -0.63 -1.95 1.17
N GLY A 133 -1.02 -2.48 2.32
CA GLY A 133 -1.95 -3.61 2.41
C GLY A 133 -3.34 -3.30 1.85
N VAL A 134 -3.84 -2.08 2.00
CA VAL A 134 -5.19 -1.66 1.56
C VAL A 134 -5.17 -1.06 0.14
N ALA A 135 -4.00 -0.83 -0.46
CA ALA A 135 -3.86 -0.24 -1.78
C ALA A 135 -4.69 -0.91 -2.90
N PRO A 136 -4.82 -2.26 -2.97
CA PRO A 136 -5.66 -2.91 -3.98
C PRO A 136 -7.15 -2.55 -3.86
N LEU A 137 -7.65 -2.38 -2.62
CA LEU A 137 -9.02 -1.97 -2.34
C LEU A 137 -9.26 -0.52 -2.77
N PHE A 138 -8.30 0.37 -2.49
CA PHE A 138 -8.32 1.74 -2.96
C PHE A 138 -8.37 1.81 -4.50
N TRP A 139 -7.55 1.00 -5.17
CA TRP A 139 -7.51 0.94 -6.62
C TRP A 139 -8.84 0.47 -7.21
N ARG A 140 -9.47 -0.54 -6.60
CA ARG A 140 -10.79 -1.02 -7.05
C ARG A 140 -11.86 0.05 -6.89
N ILE A 141 -11.88 0.77 -5.77
CA ILE A 141 -12.83 1.87 -5.56
C ILE A 141 -12.57 2.95 -6.61
N ALA A 142 -11.33 3.38 -6.80
CA ALA A 142 -10.96 4.39 -7.79
C ALA A 142 -11.33 3.98 -9.23
N CYS A 143 -11.08 2.73 -9.63
CA CYS A 143 -11.39 2.23 -10.96
C CYS A 143 -12.87 1.89 -11.18
N LYS A 144 -13.63 1.53 -10.15
CA LYS A 144 -15.08 1.25 -10.27
C LYS A 144 -15.90 2.53 -10.53
N TYR A 145 -15.33 3.69 -10.25
CA TYR A 145 -15.91 5.00 -10.56
C TYR A 145 -15.25 5.65 -11.79
N ARG A 146 -14.59 4.88 -12.66
CA ARG A 146 -14.15 5.32 -13.99
C ARG A 146 -15.07 4.73 -15.04
#